data_AF-A0A955Z4V7-F1
#
_entry.id   AF-A0A955Z4V7-F1
#
_cell.length_a   1.000
_cell.length_b   1.000
_cell.length_c   1.000
_cell.angle_alpha   90.00
_cell.angle_beta   90.00
_cell.angle_gamma   90.00
#
_symmetry.space_group_name_H-M   'P 1'
#
loop_
_entity.id
_entity.type
_entity.pdbx_description
1 polymer ?
#
loop_
_entity_poly.entity_id
_entity_poly.type
_entity_poly.pdbx_seq_one_letter_code
_entity_poly.pdbx_strand_id
1 'polypeptide(L)'
;MARDDDDKPTKKKSSTKASPKRTAKLPGAAQIRAAAIVLGGLVSFVGLMSFVGLATSNLAVRFIGALVLVVVLPAIATERVLKRTEGKGSLALIGDVFAVVLMVLALLFVGAEAVTRPIFTHEGDHYAKDGSRVMARALYFLGGVTPTFPPDKPQATPPSSASASAGGH
;
A
#
# COMPACT_ATOMS: atom_id res chain seq x y z
N MET A 1 70.29 41.24 -6.00
CA MET A 1 69.87 42.65 -6.19
C MET A 1 68.80 42.65 -7.27
N ALA A 2 67.58 43.12 -7.12
CA ALA A 2 66.87 43.75 -6.01
C ALA A 2 65.38 43.39 -6.16
N ARG A 3 64.66 43.36 -5.03
CA ARG A 3 63.20 43.48 -4.98
C ARG A 3 62.83 44.94 -5.26
N ASP A 4 61.57 45.15 -5.62
CA ASP A 4 60.62 46.21 -5.21
C ASP A 4 59.50 46.17 -6.28
N ASP A 5 58.30 45.70 -5.92
CA ASP A 5 57.14 46.51 -5.48
C ASP A 5 56.57 47.30 -6.69
N ASP A 6 55.28 47.32 -7.05
CA ASP A 6 54.08 47.37 -6.23
C ASP A 6 52.81 47.23 -7.12
N ASP A 7 51.65 47.26 -6.48
CA ASP A 7 50.30 47.55 -7.00
C ASP A 7 49.37 46.42 -7.50
N LYS A 8 48.59 45.92 -6.53
CA LYS A 8 47.23 45.41 -6.72
C LYS A 8 46.26 46.55 -7.07
N PRO A 9 45.18 46.22 -7.79
CA PRO A 9 43.88 46.47 -7.19
C PRO A 9 42.95 45.26 -7.21
N THR A 10 42.34 45.09 -6.05
CA THR A 10 41.21 44.25 -5.69
C THR A 10 40.07 44.22 -6.72
N LYS A 11 39.76 43.05 -7.28
CA LYS A 11 38.43 42.78 -7.84
C LYS A 11 37.62 41.88 -6.89
N LYS A 12 36.65 42.54 -6.24
CA LYS A 12 35.46 42.01 -5.57
C LYS A 12 35.14 40.56 -5.93
N LYS A 13 35.32 39.64 -4.97
CA LYS A 13 34.56 38.38 -4.95
C LYS A 13 33.09 38.73 -4.71
N SER A 14 32.31 38.82 -5.78
CA SER A 14 30.85 38.79 -5.65
C SER A 14 30.47 37.41 -5.12
N SER A 15 30.19 37.33 -3.83
CA SER A 15 29.57 36.18 -3.18
C SER A 15 28.13 36.06 -3.66
N THR A 16 27.96 35.56 -4.88
CA THR A 16 26.68 35.00 -5.30
C THR A 16 26.48 33.76 -4.43
N LYS A 17 25.74 33.93 -3.32
CA LYS A 17 25.16 32.85 -2.53
C LYS A 17 24.46 31.92 -3.51
N ALA A 18 25.12 30.82 -3.86
CA ALA A 18 24.51 29.75 -4.61
C ALA A 18 23.39 29.18 -3.74
N SER A 19 22.15 29.52 -4.07
CA SER A 19 20.98 28.83 -3.52
C SER A 19 21.20 27.33 -3.69
N PRO A 20 21.01 26.50 -2.65
CA PRO A 20 21.12 25.07 -2.80
C PRO A 20 19.99 24.64 -3.72
N LYS A 21 20.30 24.41 -5.00
CA LYS A 21 19.40 23.65 -5.88
C LYS A 21 19.23 22.30 -5.19
N ARG A 22 18.09 22.11 -4.50
CA ARG A 22 17.58 20.78 -4.15
C ARG A 22 17.32 20.07 -5.47
N THR A 23 18.36 19.48 -6.03
CA THR A 23 18.21 18.42 -7.02
C THR A 23 17.55 17.29 -6.25
N ALA A 24 16.22 17.20 -6.35
CA ALA A 24 15.51 16.02 -5.91
C ALA A 24 16.18 14.84 -6.60
N LYS A 25 16.91 14.02 -5.83
CA LYS A 25 17.48 12.78 -6.36
C LYS A 25 16.29 11.96 -6.82
N LEU A 26 16.14 11.82 -8.13
CA LEU A 26 15.15 10.92 -8.69
C LEU A 26 15.38 9.54 -8.05
N PRO A 27 14.32 8.91 -7.52
CA PRO A 27 14.46 7.62 -6.87
C PRO A 27 15.10 6.64 -7.85
N GLY A 28 16.07 5.87 -7.37
CA GLY A 28 16.73 4.86 -8.21
C GLY A 28 15.72 3.81 -8.70
N ALA A 29 16.01 3.15 -9.82
CA ALA A 29 15.13 2.14 -10.41
C ALA A 29 14.70 1.05 -9.39
N ALA A 30 15.57 0.68 -8.46
CA ALA A 30 15.26 -0.24 -7.37
C ALA A 30 14.19 0.28 -6.40
N GLN A 31 14.17 1.59 -6.09
CA GLN A 31 13.17 2.21 -5.22
C GLN A 31 11.81 2.27 -5.90
N ILE A 32 11.78 2.62 -7.19
CA ILE A 32 10.54 2.62 -7.98
C ILE A 32 9.97 1.21 -8.05
N ARG A 33 10.81 0.20 -8.30
CA ARG A 33 10.38 -1.20 -8.30
C ARG A 33 9.85 -1.64 -6.94
N ALA A 34 10.55 -1.32 -5.85
CA ALA A 34 10.09 -1.65 -4.50
C ALA A 34 8.72 -1.00 -4.21
N ALA A 35 8.57 0.28 -4.54
CA ALA A 35 7.30 0.98 -4.38
C ALA A 35 6.19 0.33 -5.22
N ALA A 36 6.47 -0.04 -6.47
CA ALA A 36 5.51 -0.71 -7.36
C ALA A 36 5.09 -2.09 -6.83
N ILE A 37 6.03 -2.89 -6.29
CA ILE A 37 5.72 -4.20 -5.70
C ILE A 37 4.87 -4.04 -4.44
N VAL A 38 5.23 -3.10 -3.56
CA VAL A 38 4.49 -2.89 -2.30
C VAL A 38 3.09 -2.34 -2.57
N LEU A 39 2.99 -1.28 -3.36
CA LEU A 39 1.70 -0.65 -3.68
C LEU A 39 0.84 -1.56 -4.57
N GLY A 40 1.40 -2.08 -5.65
CA GLY A 40 0.71 -2.98 -6.56
C GLY A 40 0.32 -4.29 -5.87
N GLY A 41 1.18 -4.82 -5.02
CA GLY A 41 0.92 -6.01 -4.21
C GLY A 41 -0.23 -5.80 -3.22
N LEU A 42 -0.24 -4.68 -2.48
CA LEU A 42 -1.30 -4.38 -1.54
C LEU A 42 -2.65 -4.17 -2.23
N VAL A 43 -2.69 -3.39 -3.32
CA VAL A 43 -3.93 -3.15 -4.08
C VAL A 43 -4.42 -4.46 -4.72
N SER A 44 -3.53 -5.24 -5.34
CA SER A 44 -3.89 -6.52 -5.94
C SER A 44 -4.35 -7.54 -4.90
N PHE A 45 -3.74 -7.55 -3.71
CA PHE A 45 -4.13 -8.41 -2.61
C PHE A 45 -5.55 -8.11 -2.15
N VAL A 46 -5.87 -6.83 -1.90
CA VAL A 46 -7.23 -6.44 -1.51
C VAL A 46 -8.23 -6.72 -2.63
N GLY A 47 -7.87 -6.46 -3.88
CA GLY A 47 -8.71 -6.78 -5.04
C GLY A 47 -9.01 -8.28 -5.17
N LEU A 48 -7.99 -9.13 -5.04
CA LEU A 48 -8.14 -10.59 -5.07
C LEU A 48 -8.88 -11.13 -3.85
N MET A 49 -8.66 -10.53 -2.67
CA MET A 49 -9.45 -10.82 -1.49
C MET A 49 -10.92 -10.57 -1.81
N SER A 50 -11.28 -9.40 -2.33
CA SER A 50 -12.65 -9.10 -2.79
C SER A 50 -13.19 -10.07 -3.83
N PHE A 51 -12.38 -10.46 -4.81
CA PHE A 51 -12.79 -11.43 -5.82
C PHE A 51 -13.08 -12.81 -5.23
N VAL A 52 -12.22 -13.32 -4.34
CA VAL A 52 -12.44 -14.61 -3.67
C VAL A 52 -13.64 -14.55 -2.73
N GLY A 53 -13.93 -13.38 -2.15
CA GLY A 53 -15.13 -13.14 -1.34
C GLY A 53 -16.44 -13.40 -2.08
N LEU A 54 -16.46 -13.28 -3.40
CA LEU A 54 -17.62 -13.63 -4.23
C LEU A 54 -17.91 -15.15 -4.22
N ALA A 55 -16.88 -15.97 -3.98
CA ALA A 55 -16.98 -17.42 -3.99
C ALA A 55 -17.07 -18.03 -2.58
N THR A 56 -16.58 -17.33 -1.55
CA THR A 56 -16.57 -17.84 -0.17
C THR A 56 -16.81 -16.73 0.84
N SER A 57 -17.64 -17.03 1.85
CA SER A 57 -17.85 -16.17 3.03
C SER A 57 -16.80 -16.40 4.12
N ASN A 58 -15.92 -17.41 3.97
CA ASN A 58 -14.90 -17.69 4.98
C ASN A 58 -13.69 -16.79 4.80
N LEU A 59 -13.49 -15.88 5.77
CA LEU A 59 -12.41 -14.91 5.76
C LEU A 59 -11.01 -15.54 5.67
N ALA A 60 -10.79 -16.69 6.32
CA ALA A 60 -9.49 -17.37 6.30
C ALA A 60 -9.20 -17.95 4.91
N VAL A 61 -10.20 -18.59 4.28
CA VAL A 61 -10.07 -19.12 2.91
C VAL A 61 -9.84 -17.98 1.93
N ARG A 62 -10.53 -16.85 2.12
CA ARG A 62 -10.38 -15.65 1.30
C ARG A 62 -8.98 -15.05 1.41
N PHE A 63 -8.46 -14.94 2.63
CA PHE A 63 -7.11 -14.44 2.89
C PHE A 63 -6.04 -15.34 2.27
N ILE A 64 -6.11 -16.65 2.54
CA ILE A 64 -5.15 -17.63 2.01
C ILE A 64 -5.24 -17.69 0.49
N GLY A 65 -6.45 -17.75 -0.08
CA GLY A 65 -6.68 -17.78 -1.52
C GLY A 65 -6.12 -16.53 -2.21
N ALA A 66 -6.39 -15.34 -1.68
CA ALA A 66 -5.84 -14.09 -2.21
C ALA A 66 -4.31 -14.06 -2.14
N LEU A 67 -3.72 -14.51 -1.02
CA LEU A 67 -2.27 -14.56 -0.85
C LEU A 67 -1.63 -15.49 -1.88
N VAL A 68 -2.20 -16.68 -2.06
CA VAL A 68 -1.75 -17.65 -3.06
C VAL A 68 -1.83 -17.04 -4.46
N LEU A 69 -2.95 -16.42 -4.83
CA LEU A 69 -3.10 -15.82 -6.16
C LEU A 69 -2.12 -14.66 -6.41
N VAL A 70 -1.89 -13.79 -5.43
CA VAL A 70 -0.93 -12.68 -5.53
C VAL A 70 0.49 -13.16 -5.78
N VAL A 71 0.88 -14.32 -5.25
CA VAL A 71 2.25 -14.87 -5.44
C VAL A 71 2.34 -15.76 -6.67
N VAL A 72 1.34 -16.61 -6.89
CA VAL A 72 1.34 -17.60 -7.99
C VAL A 72 1.21 -16.92 -9.36
N LEU A 73 0.37 -15.90 -9.51
CA LEU A 73 0.19 -15.22 -10.80
C LEU A 73 1.50 -14.60 -11.32
N PRO A 74 2.24 -13.77 -10.54
CA PRO A 74 3.51 -13.23 -11.00
C PRO A 74 4.61 -14.29 -11.11
N ALA A 75 4.57 -15.36 -10.30
CA ALA A 75 5.52 -16.47 -10.43
C ALA A 75 5.36 -17.22 -11.77
N ILE A 76 4.12 -17.53 -12.17
CA ILE A 76 3.82 -18.14 -13.48
C ILE A 76 4.27 -17.21 -14.63
N ALA A 77 4.03 -15.90 -14.50
CA ALA A 77 4.47 -14.92 -15.49
C ALA A 77 6.00 -14.88 -15.59
N THR A 78 6.70 -14.94 -14.45
CA THR A 78 8.17 -14.98 -14.40
C THR A 78 8.70 -16.24 -15.08
N GLU A 79 8.11 -17.41 -14.82
CA GLU A 79 8.51 -18.67 -15.45
C GLU A 79 8.32 -18.62 -16.98
N ARG A 80 7.19 -18.05 -17.44
CA ARG A 80 6.92 -17.83 -18.88
C ARG A 80 7.95 -16.92 -19.52
N VAL A 81 8.33 -15.83 -18.85
CA VAL A 81 9.34 -14.89 -19.35
C VAL A 81 10.72 -15.56 -19.35
N LEU A 82 11.06 -16.30 -18.30
CA LEU A 82 12.35 -16.97 -18.17
C LEU A 82 12.55 -18.06 -19.24
N LYS A 83 11.48 -18.80 -19.58
CA LYS A 83 11.49 -19.75 -20.70
C LYS A 83 11.74 -19.07 -22.05
N ARG A 84 11.28 -17.83 -22.24
CA ARG A 84 11.51 -17.06 -23.47
C ARG A 84 12.92 -16.47 -23.55
N THR A 85 13.58 -16.26 -22.41
CA THR A 85 14.94 -15.70 -22.34
C THR A 85 16.03 -16.77 -22.21
N GLU A 86 15.72 -18.04 -22.53
CA GLU A 86 16.62 -19.19 -22.41
C GLU A 86 17.22 -19.35 -21.00
N GLY A 87 16.50 -18.95 -19.95
CA GLY A 87 17.00 -19.02 -18.57
C GLY A 87 18.03 -17.95 -18.20
N LYS A 88 18.40 -17.04 -19.11
CA LYS A 88 19.38 -15.96 -18.87
C LYS A 88 18.77 -14.74 -18.16
N GLY A 89 17.90 -14.98 -17.17
CA GLY A 89 17.23 -13.93 -16.41
C GLY A 89 18.04 -13.49 -15.19
N SER A 90 18.31 -12.19 -15.04
CA SER A 90 18.84 -11.64 -13.78
C SER A 90 17.74 -11.55 -12.71
N LEU A 91 18.12 -11.58 -11.43
CA LEU A 91 17.20 -11.31 -10.30
C LEU A 91 16.45 -9.97 -10.48
N ALA A 92 17.08 -9.00 -11.14
CA ALA A 92 16.45 -7.73 -11.43
C ALA A 92 15.27 -7.88 -12.42
N LEU A 93 15.38 -8.75 -13.42
CA LEU A 93 14.33 -9.02 -14.38
C LEU A 93 13.13 -9.70 -13.72
N ILE A 94 13.37 -10.65 -12.81
CA ILE A 94 12.31 -11.29 -12.02
C ILE A 94 11.54 -10.24 -11.22
N GLY A 95 12.26 -9.35 -10.55
CA GLY A 95 11.66 -8.25 -9.80
C GLY A 95 10.85 -7.28 -10.68
N ASP A 96 11.32 -7.00 -11.90
CA ASP A 96 10.55 -6.18 -12.86
C ASP A 96 9.26 -6.85 -13.30
N VAL A 97 9.31 -8.14 -13.61
CA VAL A 97 8.10 -8.90 -14.00
C VAL A 97 7.10 -8.93 -12.85
N PHE A 98 7.56 -9.16 -11.62
CA PHE A 98 6.70 -9.11 -10.43
C PHE A 98 6.04 -7.74 -10.26
N ALA A 99 6.82 -6.67 -10.36
CA ALA A 99 6.33 -5.30 -10.24
C ALA A 99 5.29 -4.97 -11.32
N VAL A 100 5.57 -5.32 -12.58
CA VAL A 100 4.68 -5.04 -13.72
C VAL A 100 3.37 -5.83 -13.59
N VAL A 101 3.43 -7.12 -13.28
CA VAL A 101 2.21 -7.95 -13.14
C VAL A 101 1.32 -7.43 -12.01
N LEU A 102 1.90 -7.13 -10.85
CA LEU A 102 1.15 -6.55 -9.72
C LEU A 102 0.59 -5.17 -10.03
N MET A 103 1.32 -4.34 -10.78
CA MET A 103 0.81 -3.05 -11.25
C MET A 103 -0.35 -3.20 -12.22
N VAL A 104 -0.26 -4.12 -13.18
CA VAL A 104 -1.37 -4.39 -14.12
C VAL A 104 -2.60 -4.88 -13.37
N LEU A 105 -2.45 -5.81 -12.43
CA LEU A 105 -3.56 -6.27 -11.60
C LEU A 105 -4.16 -5.13 -10.77
N ALA A 106 -3.34 -4.33 -10.12
CA ALA A 106 -3.80 -3.16 -9.38
C ALA A 106 -4.58 -2.19 -10.28
N LEU A 107 -4.06 -1.89 -11.47
CA LEU A 107 -4.73 -1.04 -12.44
C LEU A 107 -6.03 -1.65 -12.96
N LEU A 108 -6.13 -2.97 -13.11
CA LEU A 108 -7.38 -3.64 -13.46
C LEU A 108 -8.43 -3.47 -12.35
N PHE A 109 -8.05 -3.64 -11.09
CA PHE A 109 -8.98 -3.45 -9.96
C PHE A 109 -9.42 -2.00 -9.78
N VAL A 110 -8.51 -1.04 -9.99
CA VAL A 110 -8.81 0.39 -9.93
C VAL A 110 -9.63 0.85 -11.14
N GLY A 111 -9.26 0.40 -12.35
CA GLY A 111 -9.92 0.76 -13.60
C GLY A 111 -11.30 0.11 -13.78
N ALA A 112 -11.54 -1.04 -13.14
CA ALA A 112 -12.85 -1.68 -13.08
C ALA A 112 -13.77 -1.06 -12.02
N GLU A 113 -13.63 0.24 -11.74
CA GLU A 113 -14.34 0.97 -10.68
C GLU A 113 -15.87 0.74 -10.74
N ALA A 114 -16.45 0.69 -11.94
CA ALA A 114 -17.89 0.46 -12.11
C ALA A 114 -18.37 -0.90 -11.60
N VAL A 115 -17.50 -1.92 -11.60
CA VAL A 115 -17.82 -3.29 -11.16
C VAL A 115 -17.35 -3.51 -9.72
N THR A 116 -16.22 -2.93 -9.34
CA THR A 116 -15.62 -3.15 -8.02
C THR A 116 -16.24 -2.29 -6.94
N ARG A 117 -16.75 -1.09 -7.25
CA ARG A 117 -17.48 -0.23 -6.30
C ARG A 117 -18.62 -0.95 -5.57
N PRO A 118 -19.61 -1.56 -6.25
CA PRO A 118 -20.72 -2.22 -5.55
C PRO A 118 -20.24 -3.39 -4.68
N ILE A 119 -19.17 -4.08 -5.07
CA ILE A 119 -18.58 -5.19 -4.30
C ILE A 119 -17.93 -4.65 -3.02
N PHE A 120 -17.11 -3.59 -3.11
CA PHE A 120 -16.46 -3.00 -1.95
C PHE A 120 -17.46 -2.36 -0.99
N THR A 121 -18.53 -1.74 -1.48
CA THR A 121 -19.58 -1.19 -0.62
C THR A 121 -20.36 -2.29 0.09
N HIS A 122 -20.69 -3.39 -0.61
CA HIS A 122 -21.39 -4.53 -0.01
C HIS A 122 -20.55 -5.20 1.09
N GLU A 123 -19.25 -5.34 0.85
CA GLU A 123 -18.32 -5.85 1.85
C GLU A 123 -18.16 -4.89 3.03
N GLY A 124 -18.09 -3.58 2.76
CA GLY A 124 -18.06 -2.54 3.79
C GLY A 124 -19.28 -2.62 4.72
N ASP A 125 -20.46 -2.86 4.16
CA ASP A 125 -21.70 -3.07 4.93
C ASP A 125 -21.60 -4.31 5.83
N HIS A 126 -20.97 -5.39 5.36
CA HIS A 126 -20.78 -6.60 6.15
C HIS A 126 -19.86 -6.33 7.35
N TYR A 127 -18.70 -5.71 7.13
CA TYR A 127 -17.80 -5.35 8.23
C TYR A 127 -18.40 -4.31 9.18
N ALA A 128 -19.24 -3.40 8.68
CA ALA A 128 -19.98 -2.45 9.51
C ALA A 128 -20.98 -3.17 10.43
N LYS A 129 -21.68 -4.19 9.93
CA LYS A 129 -22.60 -5.04 10.71
C LYS A 129 -21.84 -5.88 11.75
N ASP A 130 -20.67 -6.38 11.40
CA ASP A 130 -19.81 -7.15 12.31
C ASP A 130 -19.06 -6.28 13.33
N GLY A 131 -19.26 -4.95 13.30
CA GLY A 131 -18.67 -3.99 14.23
C GLY A 131 -17.25 -3.55 13.91
N SER A 132 -16.64 -4.02 12.81
CA SER A 132 -15.29 -3.65 12.39
C SER A 132 -15.29 -2.34 11.60
N ARG A 133 -15.35 -1.21 12.32
CA ARG A 133 -15.37 0.14 11.74
C ARG A 133 -14.14 0.48 10.90
N VAL A 134 -12.97 -0.03 11.29
CA VAL A 134 -11.70 0.24 10.58
C VAL A 134 -11.71 -0.42 9.21
N MET A 135 -12.13 -1.67 9.14
CA MET A 135 -12.19 -2.41 7.87
C MET A 135 -13.31 -1.89 6.98
N ALA A 136 -14.47 -1.58 7.56
CA ALA A 136 -15.56 -0.95 6.84
C ALA A 136 -15.11 0.37 6.19
N ARG A 137 -14.42 1.25 6.95
CA ARG A 137 -13.86 2.51 6.40
C ARG A 137 -12.87 2.28 5.26
N ALA A 138 -11.98 1.30 5.39
CA ALA A 138 -11.02 0.97 4.34
C ALA A 138 -11.73 0.53 3.05
N LEU A 139 -12.75 -0.31 3.17
CA LEU A 139 -13.53 -0.82 2.03
C LEU A 139 -14.40 0.26 1.39
N TYR A 140 -15.07 1.10 2.18
CA TYR A 140 -15.82 2.23 1.63
C TYR A 140 -14.89 3.24 0.94
N PHE A 141 -13.71 3.52 1.50
CA PHE A 141 -12.73 4.38 0.86
C PHE A 141 -12.26 3.79 -0.49
N LEU A 142 -12.01 2.48 -0.56
CA LEU A 142 -11.72 1.79 -1.82
C LEU A 142 -12.90 1.82 -2.80
N GLY A 143 -14.13 1.80 -2.29
CA GLY A 143 -15.35 1.98 -3.08
C GLY A 143 -15.64 3.44 -3.46
N GLY A 144 -14.79 4.40 -3.09
CA GLY A 144 -15.01 5.82 -3.35
C GLY A 144 -16.19 6.44 -2.59
N VAL A 145 -16.60 5.84 -1.48
CA VAL A 145 -17.72 6.29 -0.64
C VAL A 145 -17.21 6.74 0.73
N THR A 146 -17.71 7.87 1.22
CA THR A 146 -17.39 8.36 2.57
C THR A 146 -18.51 7.98 3.54
N PRO A 147 -18.32 6.96 4.40
CA PRO A 147 -19.36 6.50 5.31
C PRO A 147 -19.51 7.43 6.52
N THR A 148 -20.75 7.76 6.87
CA THR A 148 -21.07 8.45 8.13
C THR A 148 -21.45 7.41 9.19
N PHE A 149 -20.48 7.06 10.05
CA PHE A 149 -20.77 6.20 11.20
C PHE A 149 -21.32 7.04 12.36
N PRO A 150 -22.44 6.64 12.98
CA PRO A 150 -22.90 7.27 14.21
C PRO A 150 -21.79 7.23 15.27
N PRO A 151 -21.60 8.33 16.04
CA PRO A 151 -20.64 8.35 17.13
C PRO A 151 -20.93 7.18 18.07
N ASP A 152 -19.88 6.49 18.52
CA ASP A 152 -19.98 5.39 19.47
C ASP A 152 -20.85 5.84 20.66
N LYS A 153 -21.99 5.17 20.88
CA LYS A 153 -22.64 5.27 22.18
C LYS A 153 -21.58 4.86 23.21
N PRO A 154 -21.30 5.66 24.25
CA PRO A 154 -20.33 5.28 25.27
C PRO A 154 -20.67 3.88 25.75
N GLN A 155 -19.70 2.97 25.63
CA GLN A 155 -19.79 1.62 26.19
C GLN A 155 -20.22 1.77 27.64
N ALA A 156 -21.41 1.24 27.97
CA ALA A 156 -21.82 1.12 29.35
C ALA A 156 -20.72 0.31 30.05
N THR A 157 -20.06 0.96 31.01
CA THR A 157 -19.12 0.32 31.92
C THR A 157 -19.81 -0.93 32.48
N PRO A 158 -19.21 -2.13 32.39
CA PRO A 158 -19.79 -3.30 33.04
C PRO A 158 -20.01 -2.94 34.52
N PRO A 159 -21.17 -3.28 35.12
CA PRO A 159 -21.39 -2.99 36.53
C PRO A 159 -20.28 -3.64 37.33
N SER A 160 -19.48 -2.82 38.02
CA SER A 160 -18.58 -3.31 39.05
C SER A 160 -19.40 -4.19 39.98
N SER A 161 -19.08 -5.47 40.03
CA SER A 161 -19.66 -6.43 40.95
C SER A 161 -19.54 -5.88 42.36
N ALA A 162 -20.61 -5.27 42.86
CA ALA A 162 -20.77 -4.95 44.26
C ALA A 162 -20.90 -6.29 44.98
N SER A 163 -19.80 -6.78 45.54
CA SER A 163 -19.81 -7.87 46.51
C SER A 163 -20.57 -7.37 47.74
N ALA A 164 -21.87 -7.65 47.77
CA ALA A 164 -22.72 -7.37 48.91
C ALA A 164 -22.37 -8.35 50.04
N SER A 165 -22.09 -7.79 51.22
CA SER A 165 -21.87 -8.53 52.45
C SER A 165 -23.09 -9.38 52.81
N ALA A 166 -22.88 -10.67 53.07
CA ALA A 166 -23.80 -11.45 53.90
C ALA A 166 -23.16 -11.63 55.28
N GLY A 167 -23.71 -10.95 56.28
CA GLY A 167 -23.52 -11.26 57.68
C GLY A 167 -24.71 -12.06 58.23
N GLY A 168 -24.46 -12.86 59.27
CA GLY A 168 -25.43 -13.65 60.05
C GLY A 168 -25.14 -15.16 59.92
N HIS A 169 -24.91 -15.95 60.97
CA HIS A 169 -25.12 -15.82 62.42
C HIS A 169 -24.05 -16.62 63.18
#